data_AF-A0A7C5BMB0-F1
#
_entry.id   AF-A0A7C5BMB0-F1
#
_cell.length_a   1.000
_cell.length_b   1.000
_cell.length_c   1.000
_cell.angle_alpha   90.00
_cell.angle_beta   90.00
_cell.angle_gamma   90.00
#
_symmetry.space_group_name_H-M   'P 1'
#
loop_
_entity.id
_entity.type
_entity.pdbx_description
1 polymer ?
#
loop_
_entity_poly.entity_id
_entity_poly.type
_entity_poly.pdbx_seq_one_letter_code
_entity_poly.pdbx_strand_id
1 'polypeptide(L)'
;MNRIVIHALIVFAVISTVFVPVNADENIELVISRSKHQLAVKKDGVNLRTFKVAFGSGGRKAKLREGDHTTPKGDYQISKVRDSDRFYIFIQLNYPNVDDAKRAFKNHTISQKQYQAII
;
A
#
# COMPACT_ATOMS: atom_id res chain seq x y z
N MET A 1 34.31 -18.59 -49.15
CA MET A 1 34.04 -18.93 -47.74
C MET A 1 34.47 -17.71 -46.92
N ASN A 2 33.52 -16.84 -46.50
CA ASN A 2 33.70 -15.65 -45.62
C ASN A 2 32.64 -14.53 -45.77
N ARG A 3 31.51 -14.73 -46.49
CA ARG A 3 30.41 -13.73 -46.54
C ARG A 3 29.18 -14.11 -45.71
N ILE A 4 28.95 -15.41 -45.52
CA ILE A 4 27.79 -15.95 -44.79
C ILE A 4 27.94 -15.78 -43.27
N VAL A 5 29.17 -15.89 -42.74
CA VAL A 5 29.47 -15.75 -41.30
C VAL A 5 29.26 -14.30 -40.81
N ILE A 6 29.54 -13.29 -41.65
CA ILE A 6 29.43 -11.87 -41.29
C ILE A 6 27.95 -11.43 -41.17
N HIS A 7 27.06 -11.95 -42.03
CA HIS A 7 25.63 -11.65 -41.95
C HIS A 7 24.96 -12.33 -40.75
N ALA A 8 25.38 -13.56 -40.42
CA ALA A 8 24.89 -14.27 -39.25
C ALA A 8 25.25 -13.57 -37.93
N LEU A 9 26.40 -12.88 -37.88
CA LEU A 9 26.85 -12.13 -36.70
C LEU A 9 26.10 -10.80 -36.51
N ILE A 10 25.68 -10.15 -37.60
CA ILE A 10 24.91 -8.90 -37.55
C ILE A 10 23.44 -9.16 -37.15
N VAL A 11 22.86 -10.28 -37.57
CA VAL A 11 21.48 -10.65 -37.17
C VAL A 11 21.42 -11.08 -35.70
N PHE A 12 22.48 -11.69 -35.16
CA PHE A 12 22.55 -12.07 -33.74
C PHE A 12 22.73 -10.85 -32.80
N ALA A 13 23.37 -9.78 -33.26
CA ALA A 13 23.61 -8.57 -32.48
C ALA A 13 22.39 -7.64 -32.33
N VAL A 14 21.37 -7.76 -33.18
CA VAL A 14 20.14 -6.93 -33.12
C VAL A 14 19.13 -7.49 -32.10
N ILE A 15 19.22 -8.77 -31.74
CA ILE A 15 18.29 -9.42 -30.80
C ILE A 15 18.71 -9.20 -29.33
N SER A 16 19.95 -8.79 -29.05
CA SER A 16 20.48 -8.64 -27.69
C SER A 16 20.25 -7.27 -27.02
N THR A 17 19.60 -6.30 -27.67
CA THR A 17 19.57 -4.90 -27.18
C THR A 17 18.20 -4.32 -26.82
N VAL A 18 17.17 -5.14 -26.54
CA VAL A 18 15.89 -4.61 -26.04
C VAL A 18 15.41 -5.33 -24.77
N PHE A 19 16.28 -5.36 -23.75
CA PHE A 19 15.79 -5.42 -22.37
C PHE A 19 15.38 -4.00 -21.96
N VAL A 20 14.18 -3.59 -22.36
CA VAL A 20 13.57 -2.38 -21.80
C VAL A 20 13.03 -2.78 -20.42
N PRO A 21 13.54 -2.22 -19.30
CA PRO A 21 12.88 -2.44 -18.02
C PRO A 21 11.49 -1.81 -18.12
N VAL A 22 10.45 -2.65 -18.15
CA VAL A 22 9.09 -2.20 -17.82
C VAL A 22 9.14 -1.86 -16.34
N ASN A 23 9.30 -0.57 -16.05
CA ASN A 23 9.01 -0.06 -14.73
C ASN A 23 7.50 -0.17 -14.56
N ALA A 24 7.08 -0.96 -13.58
CA ALA A 24 5.69 -1.03 -13.20
C ALA A 24 5.32 0.34 -12.61
N ASP A 25 4.72 1.20 -13.44
CA ASP A 25 4.10 2.44 -12.99
C ASP A 25 2.85 2.05 -12.21
N GLU A 26 3.02 1.83 -10.92
CA GLU A 26 1.99 1.28 -10.04
C GLU A 26 1.70 2.25 -8.89
N ASN A 27 1.27 3.47 -9.22
CA ASN A 27 0.58 4.35 -8.26
C ASN A 27 -0.82 3.79 -7.97
N ILE A 28 -0.88 2.60 -7.34
CA ILE A 28 -2.14 2.02 -6.87
C ILE A 28 -2.44 2.53 -5.47
N GLU A 29 -3.61 3.12 -5.31
CA GLU A 29 -4.11 3.63 -4.04
C GLU A 29 -5.38 2.91 -3.62
N LEU A 30 -5.51 2.64 -2.32
CA LEU A 30 -6.76 2.19 -1.72
C LEU A 30 -7.42 3.38 -1.03
N VAL A 31 -8.51 3.88 -1.60
CA VAL A 31 -9.25 5.03 -1.07
C VAL A 31 -10.49 4.56 -0.32
N ILE A 32 -10.49 4.71 1.00
CA ILE A 32 -11.58 4.28 1.87
C ILE A 32 -12.51 5.45 2.19
N SER A 33 -13.77 5.34 1.76
CA SER A 33 -14.84 6.27 2.12
C SER A 33 -15.72 5.71 3.22
N ARG A 34 -15.59 6.25 4.43
CA ARG A 34 -16.38 5.82 5.60
C ARG A 34 -17.85 6.20 5.50
N SER A 35 -18.17 7.36 4.92
CA SER A 35 -19.57 7.77 4.73
C SER A 35 -20.29 6.91 3.70
N LYS A 36 -19.58 6.43 2.67
CA LYS A 36 -20.14 5.60 1.61
C LYS A 36 -20.01 4.10 1.85
N HIS A 37 -19.30 3.68 2.91
CA HIS A 37 -18.97 2.27 3.18
C HIS A 37 -18.31 1.57 1.97
N GLN A 38 -17.34 2.26 1.37
CA GLN A 38 -16.68 1.83 0.14
C GLN A 38 -15.15 1.90 0.25
N LEU A 39 -14.47 0.95 -0.40
CA LEU A 39 -13.06 1.01 -0.75
C LEU A 39 -12.97 1.06 -2.27
N ALA A 40 -12.30 2.09 -2.80
CA ALA A 40 -11.97 2.19 -4.22
C ALA A 40 -10.50 1.87 -4.41
N VAL A 41 -10.20 0.96 -5.34
CA VAL A 41 -8.85 0.75 -5.87
C VAL A 41 -8.67 1.73 -7.00
N LYS A 42 -7.70 2.62 -6.88
CA LYS A 42 -7.38 3.63 -7.87
C LYS A 42 -6.00 3.38 -8.47
N LYS A 43 -5.84 3.75 -9.73
CA LYS A 43 -4.53 3.88 -10.38
C LYS A 43 -4.49 5.22 -11.09
N ASP A 44 -3.49 6.04 -10.77
CA ASP A 44 -3.30 7.37 -11.37
C ASP A 44 -4.57 8.24 -11.29
N GLY A 45 -5.26 8.20 -10.14
CA GLY A 45 -6.52 8.90 -9.90
C GLY A 45 -7.78 8.26 -10.50
N VAL A 46 -7.65 7.28 -11.39
CA VAL A 46 -8.76 6.56 -12.03
C VAL A 46 -9.26 5.42 -11.14
N ASN A 47 -10.58 5.32 -10.94
CA ASN A 47 -11.17 4.20 -10.20
C ASN A 47 -11.14 2.91 -11.05
N LEU A 48 -10.38 1.91 -10.62
CA LEU A 48 -10.31 0.59 -11.25
C LEU A 48 -11.43 -0.33 -10.76
N ARG A 49 -11.69 -0.33 -9.44
CA ARG A 49 -12.69 -1.19 -8.82
C ARG A 49 -13.17 -0.63 -7.49
N THR A 50 -14.42 -0.90 -7.13
CA THR A 50 -15.00 -0.51 -5.85
C THR A 50 -15.55 -1.73 -5.12
N PHE A 51 -15.30 -1.80 -3.81
CA PHE A 51 -15.76 -2.84 -2.91
C PHE A 51 -16.58 -2.24 -1.78
N LYS A 52 -17.58 -2.97 -1.30
CA LYS A 52 -18.27 -2.64 -0.03
C LYS A 52 -17.35 -2.99 1.13
N VAL A 53 -17.33 -2.17 2.18
CA VAL A 53 -16.49 -2.41 3.36
C VAL A 53 -17.26 -2.26 4.66
N ALA A 54 -16.84 -3.05 5.65
CA ALA A 54 -17.23 -2.90 7.04
C ALA A 54 -16.11 -2.17 7.80
N PHE A 55 -16.49 -1.44 8.85
CA PHE A 55 -15.56 -0.77 9.76
C PHE A 55 -15.67 -1.39 11.15
N GLY A 56 -14.68 -1.10 12.00
CA GLY A 56 -14.75 -1.49 13.39
C GLY A 56 -16.00 -0.94 14.09
N SER A 57 -16.52 -1.70 15.06
CA SER A 57 -17.79 -1.41 15.76
C SER A 57 -17.75 -0.19 16.69
N GLY A 58 -16.57 0.36 16.97
CA GLY A 58 -16.35 1.54 17.82
C GLY A 58 -16.85 2.87 17.23
N GLY A 59 -17.48 2.85 16.05
CA GLY A 59 -18.13 4.00 15.44
C GLY A 59 -17.25 4.82 14.50
N ARG A 60 -17.61 6.10 14.31
CA ARG A 60 -17.04 6.96 13.25
C ARG A 60 -15.76 7.70 13.65
N LYS A 61 -15.41 7.72 14.93
CA LYS A 61 -14.18 8.36 15.42
C LYS A 61 -12.95 7.62 14.88
N ALA A 62 -11.83 8.34 14.78
CA ALA A 62 -10.55 7.76 14.40
C ALA A 62 -9.96 6.95 15.57
N LYS A 63 -9.13 5.95 15.23
CA LYS A 63 -8.45 5.12 16.21
C LYS A 63 -7.46 5.90 17.06
N LEU A 64 -7.59 5.73 18.38
CA LEU A 64 -6.77 6.40 19.40
C LEU A 64 -6.01 5.41 20.28
N ARG A 65 -6.57 4.21 20.50
CA ARG A 65 -5.93 3.19 21.35
C ARG A 65 -6.35 1.78 20.94
N GLU A 66 -5.59 0.82 21.45
CA GLU A 66 -5.99 -0.59 21.38
C GLU A 66 -7.34 -0.82 22.05
N GLY A 67 -8.14 -1.76 21.52
CA GLY A 67 -9.46 -2.11 22.07
C GLY A 67 -10.60 -1.12 21.80
N ASP A 68 -10.35 0.07 21.22
CA ASP A 68 -11.43 1.03 20.92
C ASP A 68 -12.36 0.61 19.75
N HIS A 69 -12.05 -0.51 19.09
CA HIS A 69 -12.77 -1.06 17.94
C HIS A 69 -13.03 -0.06 16.79
N THR A 70 -12.22 0.98 16.62
CA THR A 70 -12.36 1.92 15.50
C THR A 70 -11.33 1.65 14.41
N THR A 71 -11.64 2.08 13.18
CA THR A 71 -10.70 2.08 12.05
C THR A 71 -9.84 3.37 12.09
N PRO A 72 -8.52 3.30 11.83
CA PRO A 72 -7.68 4.49 11.68
C PRO A 72 -8.20 5.46 10.60
N LYS A 73 -7.77 6.73 10.67
CA LYS A 73 -8.10 7.75 9.67
C LYS A 73 -6.85 8.57 9.38
N GLY A 74 -6.48 8.66 8.12
CA GLY A 74 -5.26 9.31 7.64
C GLY A 74 -4.69 8.50 6.47
N ASP A 75 -3.50 8.90 6.04
CA ASP A 75 -2.77 8.21 4.99
C ASP A 75 -1.86 7.14 5.60
N TYR A 76 -1.92 5.95 5.03
CA TYR A 76 -1.20 4.78 5.50
C TYR A 76 -0.52 4.07 4.34
N GLN A 77 0.62 3.45 4.64
CA GLN A 77 1.30 2.57 3.72
C GLN A 77 0.95 1.12 4.04
N ILE A 78 0.90 0.28 3.01
CA ILE A 78 0.78 -1.16 3.17
C ILE A 78 2.17 -1.69 3.54
N SER A 79 2.32 -2.17 4.77
CA SER A 79 3.58 -2.72 5.27
C SER A 79 3.76 -4.19 4.93
N LYS A 80 2.67 -4.93 4.78
CA LYS A 80 2.69 -6.35 4.44
C LYS A 80 1.39 -6.79 3.81
N VAL A 81 1.47 -7.68 2.83
CA VAL A 81 0.33 -8.44 2.29
C VAL A 81 0.60 -9.92 2.54
N ARG A 82 -0.42 -10.64 3.00
CA ARG A 82 -0.36 -12.10 3.22
C ARG A 82 -1.73 -12.72 3.07
N ASP A 83 -1.76 -14.03 2.89
CA ASP A 83 -3.01 -14.78 2.95
C ASP A 83 -3.61 -14.73 4.36
N SER A 84 -4.93 -14.92 4.43
CA SER A 84 -5.69 -14.99 5.67
C SER A 84 -6.37 -16.34 5.79
N ASP A 85 -6.36 -16.94 6.97
CA ASP A 85 -7.03 -18.23 7.19
C ASP A 85 -8.56 -18.10 7.20
N ARG A 86 -9.06 -16.92 7.59
CA ARG A 86 -10.51 -16.63 7.75
C ARG A 86 -11.09 -15.81 6.60
N PHE A 87 -10.24 -15.08 5.89
CA PHE A 87 -10.63 -14.18 4.79
C PHE A 87 -9.81 -14.51 3.55
N TYR A 88 -9.94 -13.72 2.48
CA TYR A 88 -9.13 -13.93 1.28
C TYR A 88 -7.67 -13.46 1.50
N ILE A 89 -7.48 -12.18 1.77
CA ILE A 89 -6.17 -11.57 1.97
C ILE A 89 -6.16 -10.68 3.21
N PHE A 90 -5.02 -10.60 3.88
CA PHE A 90 -4.75 -9.65 4.93
C PHE A 90 -3.75 -8.60 4.45
N ILE A 91 -4.16 -7.34 4.55
CA ILE A 91 -3.34 -6.18 4.19
C ILE A 91 -3.01 -5.44 5.48
N GLN A 92 -1.74 -5.47 5.87
CA GLN A 92 -1.24 -4.78 7.05
C GLN A 92 -0.92 -3.33 6.70
N LEU A 93 -1.44 -2.39 7.49
CA LEU A 93 -1.07 -0.99 7.44
C LEU A 93 0.14 -0.73 8.35
N ASN A 94 0.91 0.31 8.06
CA ASN A 94 1.91 0.86 8.98
C ASN A 94 1.29 1.65 10.15
N TYR A 95 0.12 1.23 10.65
CA TYR A 95 -0.51 1.81 11.84
C TYR A 95 0.07 1.17 13.11
N PRO A 96 0.37 1.95 14.18
CA PRO A 96 0.39 3.41 14.19
C PRO A 96 1.57 3.96 13.37
N ASN A 97 1.32 5.01 12.58
CA ASN A 97 2.37 5.70 11.83
C ASN A 97 2.91 6.91 12.62
N VAL A 98 3.83 7.68 12.02
CA VAL A 98 4.42 8.89 12.61
C VAL A 98 3.37 9.92 13.04
N ASP A 99 2.32 10.13 12.26
CA ASP A 99 1.27 11.11 12.58
C ASP A 99 0.34 10.62 13.71
N ASP A 100 0.11 9.31 13.79
CA ASP A 100 -0.55 8.69 14.93
C ASP A 100 0.27 8.85 16.21
N ALA A 101 1.59 8.61 16.13
CA ALA A 101 2.50 8.78 17.25
C ALA A 101 2.53 10.24 17.72
N LYS A 102 2.65 11.21 16.81
CA LYS A 102 2.61 12.65 17.14
C LYS A 102 1.32 13.04 17.84
N ARG A 103 0.17 12.59 17.31
CA ARG A 103 -1.15 12.85 17.89
C ARG A 103 -1.29 12.22 19.28
N ALA A 104 -0.86 10.98 19.44
CA ALA A 104 -0.92 10.26 20.71
C ALA A 104 -0.01 10.89 21.76
N PHE A 105 1.19 11.33 21.38
CA PHE A 105 2.13 12.01 22.28
C PHE A 105 1.60 13.37 22.73
N LYS A 106 1.07 14.17 21.79
CA LYS A 106 0.45 15.48 22.11
C LYS A 106 -0.72 15.34 23.09
N ASN A 107 -1.48 14.25 22.98
CA ASN A 107 -2.62 13.97 23.86
C ASN A 107 -2.23 13.17 25.12
N HIS A 108 -0.94 13.04 25.42
CA HIS A 108 -0.41 12.30 26.58
C HIS A 108 -0.90 10.84 26.67
N THR A 109 -1.23 10.23 25.53
CA THR A 109 -1.68 8.83 25.44
C THR A 109 -0.51 7.85 25.45
N ILE A 110 0.67 8.29 24.99
CA ILE A 110 1.91 7.50 24.99
C ILE A 110 3.03 8.28 25.67
N SER A 111 3.97 7.56 26.28
CA SER A 111 5.20 8.11 26.84
C SER A 111 6.17 8.57 25.76
N GLN A 112 7.14 9.41 26.12
CA GLN A 112 8.22 9.81 25.21
C GLN A 112 9.00 8.58 24.69
N LYS A 113 9.26 7.59 25.55
CA LYS A 113 9.94 6.35 25.13
C LYS A 113 9.16 5.59 24.05
N GLN A 114 7.83 5.49 24.19
CA GLN A 114 6.98 4.86 23.19
C GLN A 114 6.90 5.67 21.90
N TYR A 115 6.85 7.00 21.99
CA TYR A 115 6.90 7.87 20.81
C TYR A 115 8.18 7.65 20.01
N GLN A 116 9.34 7.61 20.68
CA GLN A 116 10.64 7.37 20.04
C GLN A 116 10.80 5.97 19.44
N ALA A 117 9.97 5.00 19.84
CA ALA A 117 9.99 3.66 19.25
C ALA A 117 9.24 3.58 17.90
N ILE A 118 8.46 4.60 17.55
CA ILE A 118 7.65 4.65 16.32
C ILE A 118 8.28 5.57 15.26
N ILE A 119 9.00 6.61 15.69
CA ILE A 119 9.67 7.60 14.81
C ILE A 119 10.94 7.01 14.20
#